data_AF-A0A968PZ38-F1
#
_entry.id   AF-A0A968PZ38-F1
#
_cell.length_a   1.000
_cell.length_b   1.000
_cell.length_c   1.000
_cell.angle_alpha   90.00
_cell.angle_beta   90.00
_cell.angle_gamma   90.00
#
_symmetry.space_group_name_H-M   'P 1'
#
loop_
_entity.id
_entity.type
_entity.pdbx_description
1 polymer ?
#
loop_
_entity_poly.entity_id
_entity_poly.type
_entity_poly.pdbx_seq_one_letter_code
_entity_poly.pdbx_strand_id
1 'polypeptide(L)' 'MAITKAFQANPSKVPPSKVVPLATQEVSPECIETDCDCADFATQQEAQKVFKLYPGDPYHLDLDRDGIACESLPRN' A
#
# COMPACT_ATOMS: atom_id res chain seq x y z
N MET A 1 18.54 27.62 -8.94
CA MET A 1 18.03 26.24 -9.02
C MET A 1 17.58 25.84 -7.62
N ALA A 2 16.30 26.01 -7.30
CA ALA A 2 15.74 25.60 -6.02
C ALA A 2 14.36 25.02 -6.34
N ILE A 3 14.32 23.71 -6.56
CA ILE A 3 13.04 23.00 -6.56
C ILE A 3 12.67 22.79 -5.09
N THR A 4 11.83 23.70 -4.59
CA THR A 4 11.20 23.55 -3.28
C THR A 4 10.41 22.25 -3.31
N LYS A 5 10.92 21.19 -2.65
CA LYS A 5 10.14 19.99 -2.35
C LYS A 5 8.97 20.43 -1.48
N ALA A 6 7.80 20.56 -2.09
CA ALA A 6 6.56 20.68 -1.35
C ALA A 6 6.35 19.35 -0.63
N PHE A 7 6.41 19.41 0.70
CA PHE A 7 5.95 18.36 1.59
C PHE A 7 4.42 18.30 1.44
N GLN A 8 3.94 17.56 0.45
CA GLN A 8 2.52 17.36 0.24
C GLN A 8 2.06 16.26 1.18
N ALA A 9 1.62 16.69 2.37
CA ALA A 9 0.76 15.87 3.20
C ALA A 9 -0.51 15.58 2.39
N ASN A 10 -0.65 14.33 1.95
CA ASN A 10 -1.83 13.86 1.23
C ASN A 10 -2.98 13.73 2.25
N PRO A 11 -4.17 14.33 2.02
CA PRO A 11 -5.27 14.29 3.00
C PRO A 11 -5.91 12.91 3.18
N SER A 12 -5.43 11.86 2.50
CA SER A 12 -5.91 10.48 2.63
C SER A 12 -5.38 9.77 3.88
N LYS A 13 -5.61 10.37 5.05
CA LYS A 13 -5.56 9.64 6.33
C LYS A 13 -6.93 9.04 6.66
N VAL A 14 -7.66 8.61 5.64
CA VAL A 14 -8.95 7.92 5.81
C VAL A 14 -8.62 6.43 5.86
N PRO A 15 -8.66 5.79 7.04
CA PRO A 15 -8.51 4.34 7.10
C PRO A 15 -9.65 3.71 6.28
N PRO A 16 -9.37 2.76 5.36
CA PRO A 16 -10.40 2.07 4.60
C PRO A 16 -11.07 1.02 5.50
N SER A 17 -11.59 1.44 6.65
CA SER A 17 -12.53 0.63 7.41
C SER A 17 -13.92 0.86 6.84
N LYS A 18 -14.38 -0.13 6.06
CA LYS A 18 -15.75 -0.36 5.62
C LYS A 18 -16.23 0.46 4.43
N VAL A 19 -15.85 0.07 3.21
CA VAL A 19 -16.86 -0.04 2.15
C VAL A 19 -16.50 -1.16 1.18
N VAL A 20 -17.24 -2.26 1.24
CA VAL A 20 -17.47 -3.21 0.13
C VAL A 20 -19.00 -3.33 0.08
N PRO A 21 -19.72 -3.45 -1.06
CA PRO A 21 -19.27 -3.94 -2.37
C PRO A 21 -19.82 -3.17 -3.59
N LEU A 22 -19.12 -3.14 -4.72
CA LEU A 22 -19.82 -3.04 -6.02
C LEU A 22 -18.98 -3.58 -7.17
N ALA A 23 -19.65 -4.35 -8.02
CA ALA A 23 -19.12 -4.98 -9.20
C ALA A 23 -18.35 -4.01 -10.13
N THR A 24 -17.22 -4.51 -10.64
CA THR A 24 -16.57 -4.04 -11.86
C THR A 24 -15.90 -2.66 -11.81
N GLN A 25 -14.96 -2.46 -10.90
CA GLN A 25 -13.86 -1.51 -11.13
C GLN A 25 -12.54 -2.16 -10.72
N GLU A 26 -11.75 -2.51 -11.74
CA GLU A 26 -10.30 -2.58 -11.76
C GLU A 26 -9.64 -2.51 -10.36
N VAL A 27 -9.44 -3.67 -9.73
CA VAL A 27 -8.76 -3.81 -8.43
C VAL A 27 -7.25 -3.60 -8.58
N SER A 28 -6.86 -2.46 -9.12
CA SER A 28 -5.56 -1.84 -8.88
C SER A 28 -5.68 -1.07 -7.57
N PRO A 29 -5.03 -1.49 -6.46
CA PRO A 29 -5.10 -0.72 -5.23
C PRO A 29 -4.65 0.72 -5.52
N GLU A 30 -5.43 1.74 -5.21
CA GLU A 30 -5.11 3.11 -5.67
C GLU A 30 -3.72 3.61 -5.19
N CYS A 31 -3.12 2.96 -4.19
CA CYS A 31 -1.76 3.20 -3.72
C CYS A 31 -0.67 2.98 -4.81
N ILE A 32 -0.86 2.04 -5.76
CA ILE A 32 0.18 1.71 -6.76
C ILE A 32 0.43 2.81 -7.81
N GLU A 33 -0.43 3.83 -7.88
CA GLU A 33 -0.23 4.98 -8.76
C GLU A 33 0.49 6.15 -8.08
N THR A 34 0.71 6.10 -6.76
CA THR A 34 1.19 7.27 -6.00
C THR A 34 2.34 6.93 -5.06
N ASP A 35 2.07 6.25 -3.96
CA ASP A 35 3.03 5.88 -2.92
C ASP A 35 2.37 4.72 -2.16
N CYS A 36 2.71 3.48 -2.52
CA CYS A 36 2.15 2.32 -1.84
C CYS A 36 3.13 1.87 -0.77
N ASP A 37 2.72 1.91 0.49
CA ASP A 37 3.52 1.47 1.62
C ASP A 37 2.69 0.63 2.62
N CYS A 38 3.33 0.19 3.71
CA CYS A 38 2.66 -0.63 4.71
C CYS A 38 1.54 0.11 5.48
N ALA A 39 1.53 1.45 5.51
CA ALA A 39 0.50 2.22 6.20
C ALA A 39 -0.82 2.27 5.42
N ASP A 40 -0.79 1.93 4.13
CA ASP A 40 -1.98 1.86 3.28
C ASP A 40 -2.82 0.61 3.51
N PHE A 41 -2.28 -0.42 4.18
CA PHE A 41 -2.95 -1.69 4.39
C PHE A 41 -3.47 -1.85 5.81
N ALA A 42 -4.67 -2.43 5.95
CA ALA A 42 -5.21 -2.74 7.27
C ALA A 42 -4.61 -4.03 7.84
N THR A 43 -4.20 -4.95 6.97
CA THR A 43 -3.67 -6.27 7.37
C THR A 43 -2.46 -6.68 6.54
N GLN A 44 -1.63 -7.53 7.15
CA GLN A 44 -0.48 -8.16 6.49
C GLN A 44 -0.92 -8.93 5.23
N GLN A 45 -2.08 -9.59 5.27
CA GLN A 45 -2.59 -10.38 4.15
C GLN A 45 -2.93 -9.53 2.93
N GLU A 46 -3.44 -8.31 3.11
CA GLU A 46 -3.71 -7.38 2.01
C GLU A 46 -2.42 -6.89 1.38
N ALA A 47 -1.44 -6.46 2.19
CA ALA A 47 -0.11 -6.08 1.72
C ALA A 47 0.57 -7.21 0.93
N GLN A 48 0.46 -8.45 1.44
CA GLN A 48 1.03 -9.63 0.79
C GLN A 48 0.44 -9.90 -0.60
N LYS A 49 -0.83 -9.58 -0.84
CA LYS A 49 -1.45 -9.72 -2.18
C LYS A 49 -0.79 -8.76 -3.16
N VAL A 50 -0.55 -7.51 -2.76
CA VAL A 50 0.11 -6.50 -3.59
C VAL A 50 1.56 -6.89 -3.86
N PHE A 51 2.31 -7.29 -2.83
CA PHE A 51 3.69 -7.77 -2.99
C PHE A 51 3.80 -8.93 -3.99
N LYS A 52 2.84 -9.86 -3.99
CA LYS A 52 2.82 -10.99 -4.95
C LYS A 52 2.50 -10.57 -6.39
N LEU A 53 1.78 -9.46 -6.57
CA LEU A 53 1.45 -8.92 -7.89
C LEU A 53 2.64 -8.16 -8.52
N TYR A 54 3.49 -7.56 -7.67
CA TYR A 54 4.61 -6.72 -8.10
C TYR A 54 5.96 -7.33 -7.65
N PRO A 55 6.53 -8.25 -8.43
CA PRO A 55 7.82 -8.84 -8.11
C PRO A 55 8.93 -7.79 -8.11
N GLY A 56 9.87 -7.93 -7.18
CA GLY A 56 11.00 -7.00 -7.03
C GLY A 56 10.77 -5.87 -6.03
N ASP A 57 9.65 -5.91 -5.30
CA ASP A 57 9.31 -4.99 -4.21
C ASP A 57 9.49 -3.49 -4.53
N PRO A 58 8.86 -2.98 -5.60
CA PRO A 58 8.98 -1.56 -5.97
C PRO A 58 8.35 -0.61 -4.93
N TYR A 59 7.51 -1.14 -4.04
CA TYR A 59 6.77 -0.43 -3.02
C TYR A 59 7.35 -0.60 -1.61
N HIS A 60 8.51 -1.27 -1.51
CA HIS A 60 9.19 -1.46 -0.22
C HIS A 60 8.30 -2.10 0.86
N LEU A 61 7.41 -3.02 0.46
CA LEU A 61 6.52 -3.74 1.35
C LEU A 61 7.28 -4.83 2.13
N ASP A 62 8.44 -5.28 1.63
CA ASP A 62 9.28 -6.31 2.24
C ASP A 62 10.72 -5.77 2.42
N LEU A 63 10.91 -4.98 3.48
CA LEU A 63 12.14 -4.24 3.73
C LEU A 63 13.35 -5.14 4.03
N ASP A 64 13.11 -6.27 4.71
CA ASP A 64 14.13 -7.25 5.09
C ASP A 64 14.29 -8.38 4.05
N ARG A 65 13.39 -8.44 3.06
CA ARG A 65 13.44 -9.33 1.90
C ARG A 65 13.28 -10.80 2.26
N ASP A 66 12.46 -11.09 3.26
CA ASP A 66 12.16 -12.45 3.72
C ASP A 66 10.97 -13.08 2.96
N GLY A 67 10.32 -12.30 2.10
CA GLY A 67 9.14 -12.68 1.32
C GLY A 67 7.80 -12.40 2.00
N ILE A 68 7.82 -11.78 3.18
CA ILE A 68 6.67 -11.46 4.01
C ILE A 68 6.45 -9.95 4.02
N ALA A 69 5.47 -9.50 3.24
CA ALA A 69 5.15 -8.09 3.16
C ALA A 69 4.54 -7.57 4.48
N CYS A 70 5.00 -6.40 4.92
CA CYS A 70 4.46 -5.62 6.03
C CYS A 70 4.21 -6.45 7.28
N GLU A 71 5.20 -7.24 7.71
CA GLU A 71 5.11 -8.15 8.86
C GLU A 71 4.67 -7.49 10.18
N SER A 72 4.81 -6.16 10.28
CA SER A 72 4.36 -5.35 11.43
C SER A 72 2.83 -5.17 11.50
N LEU A 73 2.11 -5.44 10.41
CA LEU A 73 0.65 -5.31 10.38
C LEU A 73 -0.04 -6.51 11.05
N PRO A 74 -1.28 -6.33 11.55
CA PRO A 74 -2.07 -7.44 12.08
C PRO A 74 -2.22 -8.58 11.05
N ARG A 75 -2.00 -9.81 11.51
CA ARG A 75 -2.34 -11.03 10.78
C ARG A 75 -3.80 -11.37 11.12
N ASN A 76 -4.69 -11.19 10.15
CA ASN A 76 -6.11 -11.51 10.28
C ASN A 76 -6.40 -12.95 9.80
#